data_AF-A0A1F6D4P6-F1
#
_entry.id   AF-A0A1F6D4P6-F1
#
_cell.length_a   1.000
_cell.length_b   1.000
_cell.length_c   1.000
_cell.angle_alpha   90.00
_cell.angle_beta   90.00
_cell.angle_gamma   90.00
#
_symmetry.space_group_name_H-M   'P 1'
#
loop_
_entity.id
_entity.type
_entity.pdbx_description
1 polymer ?
#
loop_
_entity_poly.entity_id
_entity_poly.type
_entity_poly.pdbx_seq_one_letter_code
_entity_poly.pdbx_strand_id
1 'polypeptide(L)'
;MPRPYRTIERISMPYTDPDPTDPSILIGVGLSVDADATTDMAYVFAEEFARMGYDAEGLMRLFRDPFYAGAHDAYQRLGEAEARRIAEECAGVWGSLRVAVQDSEEDEEEMIQIEGT
;
A
#
# COMPACT_ATOMS: atom_id res chain seq x y z
N MET A 1 -43.57 8.60 44.22
CA MET A 1 -42.77 9.83 44.00
C MET A 1 -41.95 9.65 42.72
N PRO A 2 -42.14 10.47 41.68
CA PRO A 2 -41.27 10.45 40.51
C PRO A 2 -39.94 11.16 40.83
N ARG A 3 -38.82 10.61 40.37
CA ARG A 3 -37.49 11.24 40.50
C ARG A 3 -37.39 12.43 39.54
N PRO A 4 -36.76 13.56 39.92
CA PRO A 4 -36.61 14.69 39.02
C PRO A 4 -35.68 14.31 37.87
N TYR A 5 -36.11 14.57 36.64
CA TYR A 5 -35.27 14.42 35.46
C TYR A 5 -34.11 15.42 35.54
N ARG A 6 -32.88 14.90 35.47
CA ARG A 6 -31.65 15.69 35.44
C ARG A 6 -31.63 16.48 34.13
N THR A 7 -31.63 17.81 34.21
CA THR A 7 -31.36 18.69 33.07
C THR A 7 -30.05 18.24 32.42
N ILE A 8 -30.12 17.76 31.18
CA ILE A 8 -28.91 17.46 30.40
C ILE A 8 -28.37 18.81 29.97
N GLU A 9 -27.37 19.32 30.69
CA GLU A 9 -26.54 20.40 30.18
C GLU A 9 -26.01 19.95 28.81
N ARG A 10 -26.21 20.80 27.79
CA ARG A 10 -25.67 20.59 26.45
C ARG A 10 -24.15 20.64 26.57
N ILE A 11 -23.52 19.48 26.75
CA ILE A 11 -22.07 19.35 26.66
C ILE A 11 -21.69 19.78 25.25
N SER A 12 -21.10 20.96 25.14
CA SER A 12 -20.43 21.41 23.93
C SER A 12 -19.18 20.56 23.78
N MET A 13 -19.27 19.49 22.99
CA MET A 13 -18.09 18.78 22.48
C MET A 13 -17.75 19.38 21.11
N PRO A 14 -16.84 20.37 21.01
CA PRO A 14 -16.39 20.83 19.71
C PRO A 14 -15.67 19.67 19.01
N TYR A 15 -15.97 19.47 17.72
CA TYR A 15 -15.45 18.39 16.87
C TYR A 15 -13.90 18.25 16.84
N THR A 16 -13.17 19.21 17.42
CA THR A 16 -11.72 19.35 17.36
C THR A 16 -11.02 19.07 18.70
N ASP A 17 -11.76 18.73 19.76
CA ASP A 17 -11.15 18.42 21.06
C ASP A 17 -10.90 16.90 21.17
N PRO A 18 -9.64 16.42 21.14
CA PRO A 18 -9.36 14.99 21.19
C PRO A 18 -9.73 14.41 22.55
N ASP A 19 -10.76 13.57 22.59
CA ASP A 19 -11.19 12.83 23.78
C ASP A 19 -10.37 11.54 23.90
N PRO A 20 -9.58 11.34 24.98
CA PRO A 20 -8.78 10.13 25.18
C PRO A 20 -9.62 8.85 25.37
N THR A 21 -10.94 8.98 25.54
CA THR A 21 -11.89 7.85 25.62
C THR A 21 -12.63 7.60 24.32
N ASP A 22 -12.40 8.41 23.28
CA ASP A 22 -12.99 8.21 21.95
C ASP A 22 -12.40 6.94 21.31
N PRO A 23 -13.20 5.90 21.05
CA PRO A 23 -12.71 4.67 20.42
C PRO A 23 -12.24 4.87 18.97
N SER A 24 -12.58 5.99 18.35
CA SER A 24 -12.20 6.35 16.98
C SER A 24 -10.96 7.26 16.90
N ILE A 25 -10.38 7.65 18.04
CA ILE A 25 -9.13 8.41 18.07
C ILE A 25 -7.98 7.55 17.50
N LEU A 26 -7.19 8.14 16.60
CA LEU A 26 -6.03 7.44 16.05
C LEU A 26 -4.92 7.34 17.11
N ILE A 27 -4.64 6.12 17.55
CA ILE A 27 -3.53 5.83 18.46
C ILE A 27 -2.45 5.05 17.71
N GLY A 28 -1.27 5.66 17.55
CA GLY A 28 -0.09 4.97 17.05
C GLY A 28 0.54 4.09 18.15
N VAL A 29 0.81 2.83 17.85
CA VAL A 29 1.55 1.92 18.73
C VAL A 29 2.86 1.53 18.03
N GLY A 30 3.99 1.83 18.67
CA GLY A 30 5.30 1.38 18.19
C GLY A 30 5.55 -0.07 18.58
N LEU A 31 5.78 -0.93 17.60
CA LEU A 31 6.23 -2.30 17.82
C LEU A 31 7.74 -2.37 17.62
N SER A 32 8.44 -3.05 18.53
CA SER A 32 9.85 -3.40 18.31
C SER A 32 9.92 -4.46 17.22
N VAL A 33 10.61 -4.15 16.13
CA VAL A 33 10.90 -5.08 15.04
C VAL A 33 12.39 -5.44 15.10
N ASP A 34 12.69 -6.71 14.90
CA ASP A 34 14.06 -7.20 14.82
C ASP A 34 14.70 -6.87 13.45
N ALA A 35 16.01 -7.11 13.33
CA ALA A 35 16.74 -6.87 12.09
C ALA A 35 16.28 -7.80 10.96
N ASP A 36 15.89 -9.02 11.29
CA ASP A 36 15.42 -10.02 10.33
C ASP A 36 14.12 -9.57 9.64
N ALA A 37 13.22 -8.92 10.37
CA ALA A 37 12.01 -8.34 9.80
C ALA A 37 12.28 -7.27 8.73
N THR A 38 13.41 -6.56 8.79
CA THR A 38 13.74 -5.57 7.74
C THR A 38 14.09 -6.26 6.43
N THR A 39 14.84 -7.37 6.50
CA THR A 39 15.18 -8.20 5.34
C THR A 39 13.92 -8.84 4.75
N ASP A 40 13.05 -9.40 5.58
CA ASP A 40 11.79 -10.00 5.13
C ASP A 40 10.90 -8.98 4.42
N MET A 41 10.80 -7.77 4.97
CA MET A 41 10.05 -6.68 4.32
C MET A 41 10.67 -6.26 2.98
N ALA A 42 12.00 -6.24 2.87
CA ALA A 42 12.67 -5.95 1.61
C ALA A 42 12.32 -6.99 0.54
N TYR A 43 12.28 -8.29 0.89
CA TYR A 43 11.82 -9.34 -0.01
C TYR A 43 10.38 -9.11 -0.48
N VAL A 44 9.46 -8.82 0.44
CA VAL A 44 8.05 -8.54 0.09
C VAL A 44 7.95 -7.39 -0.93
N PHE A 45 8.66 -6.28 -0.70
CA PHE A 45 8.65 -5.17 -1.65
C PHE A 45 9.23 -5.56 -3.01
N ALA A 46 10.34 -6.30 -3.04
CA ALA A 46 10.97 -6.73 -4.29
C ALA A 46 10.09 -7.70 -5.07
N GLU A 47 9.46 -8.67 -4.41
CA GLU A 47 8.61 -9.70 -5.03
C GLU A 47 7.38 -9.09 -5.69
N GLU A 48 6.66 -8.21 -5.00
CA GLU A 48 5.45 -7.59 -5.53
C GLU A 48 5.72 -6.84 -6.84
N PHE A 49 6.82 -6.09 -6.91
CA PHE A 49 7.19 -5.37 -8.12
C PHE A 49 7.81 -6.26 -9.19
N ALA A 50 8.58 -7.30 -8.82
CA ALA A 50 9.07 -8.28 -9.77
C ALA A 50 7.91 -8.99 -10.50
N ARG A 51 6.84 -9.33 -9.77
CA ARG A 51 5.60 -9.92 -10.33
C ARG A 51 4.84 -8.96 -11.24
N MET A 52 5.02 -7.66 -11.08
CA MET A 52 4.54 -6.63 -12.00
C MET A 52 5.47 -6.40 -13.22
N GLY A 53 6.54 -7.20 -13.34
CA GLY A 53 7.45 -7.17 -14.49
C GLY A 53 8.65 -6.24 -14.35
N TYR A 54 8.99 -5.81 -13.13
CA TYR A 54 10.21 -5.04 -12.89
C TYR A 54 11.43 -5.96 -12.91
N ASP A 55 12.50 -5.50 -13.56
CA ASP A 55 13.82 -6.14 -13.51
C ASP A 55 14.64 -5.64 -12.31
N ALA A 56 15.82 -6.22 -12.08
CA ALA A 56 16.65 -5.89 -10.94
C ALA A 56 17.00 -4.38 -10.86
N GLU A 57 17.24 -3.72 -11.99
CA GLU A 57 17.50 -2.28 -12.01
C GLU A 57 16.25 -1.46 -11.70
N GLY A 58 15.08 -1.86 -12.20
CA GLY A 58 13.80 -1.28 -11.84
C GLY A 58 13.52 -1.38 -10.34
N LEU A 59 13.76 -2.55 -9.75
CA LEU A 59 13.66 -2.76 -8.30
C LEU A 59 14.66 -1.89 -7.52
N MET A 60 15.90 -1.79 -7.99
CA MET A 60 16.91 -0.92 -7.36
C MET A 60 16.56 0.57 -7.42
N ARG A 61 15.87 1.02 -8.47
CA ARG A 61 15.34 2.40 -8.53
C ARG A 61 14.26 2.61 -7.47
N LEU A 62 13.37 1.64 -7.27
CA LEU A 62 12.35 1.68 -6.25
C LEU A 62 12.95 1.75 -4.84
N PHE A 63 13.94 0.91 -4.53
CA PHE A 63 14.64 0.93 -3.23
C PHE A 63 15.34 2.26 -2.95
N ARG A 64 15.84 2.96 -3.97
CA ARG A 64 16.56 4.24 -3.80
C ARG A 64 15.63 5.45 -3.73
N ASP A 65 14.38 5.34 -4.15
CA ASP A 65 13.45 6.46 -4.23
C ASP A 65 12.68 6.66 -2.91
N PRO A 66 12.84 7.82 -2.22
CA PRO A 66 12.12 8.12 -0.98
C PRO A 66 10.59 8.14 -1.10
N PHE A 67 10.04 8.25 -2.32
CA PHE A 67 8.60 8.10 -2.56
C PHE A 67 8.09 6.74 -2.07
N TYR A 68 8.89 5.68 -2.22
CA TYR A 68 8.59 4.34 -1.71
C TYR A 68 9.13 4.16 -0.30
N ALA A 69 8.55 4.90 0.65
CA ALA A 69 9.08 5.04 2.01
C ALA A 69 9.47 3.71 2.70
N GLY A 70 8.65 2.66 2.57
CA GLY A 70 8.95 1.34 3.16
C GLY A 70 10.17 0.66 2.55
N ALA A 71 10.24 0.62 1.22
CA ALA A 71 11.39 0.05 0.52
C ALA A 71 12.65 0.90 0.73
N HIS A 72 12.50 2.23 0.71
CA HIS A 72 13.60 3.14 0.96
C HIS A 72 14.17 3.01 2.38
N ASP A 73 13.32 2.87 3.40
CA ASP A 73 13.80 2.61 4.77
C ASP A 73 14.55 1.28 4.87
N ALA A 74 14.04 0.22 4.21
CA ALA A 74 14.74 -1.06 4.14
C ALA A 74 16.11 -0.93 3.45
N TYR A 75 16.20 -0.18 2.35
CA TYR A 75 17.46 0.12 1.66
C TYR A 75 18.46 0.83 2.57
N GLN A 76 18.02 1.83 3.33
CA GLN A 76 18.91 2.58 4.24
C GLN A 76 19.44 1.73 5.39
N ARG A 77 18.65 0.77 5.87
CA ARG A 77 19.02 -0.13 6.97
C ARG A 77 19.91 -1.28 6.52
N LEU A 78 19.60 -1.89 5.38
CA LEU A 78 20.32 -3.07 4.84
C LEU A 78 21.55 -2.67 4.01
N GLY A 79 21.52 -1.49 3.41
CA GLY A 79 22.55 -1.00 2.50
C GLY A 79 22.41 -1.55 1.08
N GLU A 80 23.17 -0.94 0.17
CA GLU A 80 23.04 -1.19 -1.27
C GLU A 80 23.34 -2.64 -1.68
N ALA A 81 24.37 -3.25 -1.09
CA ALA A 81 24.79 -4.59 -1.48
C ALA A 81 23.71 -5.64 -1.21
N GLU A 82 23.06 -5.56 -0.05
CA GLU A 82 22.02 -6.52 0.34
C GLU A 82 20.72 -6.25 -0.42
N ALA A 83 20.32 -4.99 -0.58
CA ALA A 83 19.16 -4.64 -1.40
C ALA A 83 19.32 -5.10 -2.86
N ARG A 84 20.53 -4.98 -3.42
CA ARG A 84 20.87 -5.47 -4.77
C ARG A 84 20.74 -6.99 -4.85
N ARG A 85 21.29 -7.71 -3.87
CA ARG A 85 21.19 -9.18 -3.80
C ARG A 85 19.73 -9.64 -3.82
N ILE A 86 18.88 -9.01 -3.00
CA ILE A 86 17.44 -9.30 -2.93
C ILE A 86 16.76 -8.98 -4.27
N ALA A 87 17.04 -7.82 -4.86
CA ALA A 87 16.46 -7.42 -6.14
C ALA A 87 16.81 -8.40 -7.29
N GLU A 88 18.08 -8.84 -7.36
CA GLU A 88 18.53 -9.81 -8.35
C GLU A 88 17.87 -11.18 -8.14
N GLU A 89 17.74 -11.63 -6.88
CA GLU A 89 17.07 -12.88 -6.54
C GLU A 89 15.58 -12.87 -6.95
N CYS A 90 14.84 -11.84 -6.54
CA CYS A 90 13.43 -11.71 -6.87
C CYS A 90 13.19 -11.55 -8.38
N ALA A 91 14.01 -10.75 -9.07
CA ALA A 91 13.92 -10.60 -10.52
C ALA A 91 14.26 -11.91 -11.26
N GLY A 92 15.21 -12.70 -10.75
CA GLY A 92 15.56 -14.00 -11.32
C GLY A 92 14.44 -15.03 -11.22
N VAL A 93 13.64 -14.99 -10.14
CA VAL A 93 12.50 -15.90 -9.93
C VAL A 93 11.26 -15.42 -10.69
N TRP A 94 10.92 -14.14 -10.61
CA TRP A 94 9.62 -13.61 -11.03
C TRP A 94 9.67 -12.69 -12.26
N GLY A 95 10.81 -12.05 -12.53
CA GLY A 95 10.96 -11.06 -13.60
C GLY A 95 10.98 -11.62 -15.03
N SER A 96 10.95 -12.95 -15.18
CA SER A 96 10.92 -13.61 -16.49
C SER A 96 9.52 -13.74 -17.10
N LEU A 97 8.45 -13.57 -16.31
CA LEU A 97 7.07 -13.68 -16.78
C LEU A 97 6.45 -12.30 -17.00
N ARG A 98 6.43 -11.84 -18.25
CA ARG A 98 5.70 -10.64 -18.65
C ARG A 98 4.33 -11.02 -19.20
N VAL A 99 3.28 -10.83 -18.40
CA VAL A 99 1.89 -10.97 -18.87
C VAL A 99 1.44 -9.63 -19.43
N ALA A 100 1.18 -9.57 -20.73
CA ALA A 100 0.58 -8.41 -21.37
C ALA A 100 -0.91 -8.69 -21.62
N VAL A 101 -1.78 -7.83 -21.11
CA VAL A 101 -3.20 -7.83 -21.48
C VAL A 101 -3.29 -7.10 -22.82
N GLN A 102 -3.67 -7.82 -23.87
CA GLN A 102 -4.08 -7.21 -25.12
C GLN A 102 -5.59 -7.05 -25.05
N ASP A 103 -6.07 -5.81 -25.13
CA ASP A 103 -7.48 -5.56 -25.39
C ASP A 103 -7.76 -6.11 -26.81
N SER A 104 -8.67 -7.07 -26.91
CA SER A 104 -9.25 -7.44 -28.20
C SER A 104 -10.06 -6.24 -28.68
N GLU A 105 -9.82 -5.77 -29.90
CA GLU A 105 -10.70 -4.82 -30.58
C GLU A 105 -12.11 -5.41 -30.52
N GLU A 106 -12.97 -4.83 -29.68
CA GLU A 106 -14.37 -5.20 -29.59
C GLU A 106 -14.99 -4.99 -30.97
N ASP A 107 -15.62 -6.06 -31.50
CA ASP A 107 -16.36 -6.05 -32.75
C ASP A 107 -17.23 -4.78 -32.81
N GLU A 108 -17.05 -3.98 -33.86
CA GLU A 108 -17.85 -2.79 -34.15
C GLU A 108 -19.33 -3.12 -33.93
N GLU A 109 -19.92 -2.62 -32.84
CA GLU A 109 -21.35 -2.76 -32.58
C GLU A 109 -22.09 -2.16 -33.78
N GLU A 110 -22.65 -3.05 -34.61
CA GLU A 110 -23.49 -2.70 -35.75
C GLU A 110 -24.72 -1.97 -35.20
N MET A 111 -24.66 -0.63 -35.27
CA MET A 111 -25.74 0.26 -34.87
C MET A 111 -26.97 0.01 -35.77
N ILE A 112 -27.88 -0.86 -35.33
CA ILE A 112 -29.16 -1.07 -36.01
C ILE A 112 -30.04 0.16 -35.74
N GLN A 113 -30.17 1.03 -36.74
CA GLN A 113 -31.15 2.11 -36.72
C GLN A 113 -32.55 1.52 -36.91
N ILE A 114 -33.33 1.49 -35.83
CA ILE A 114 -34.78 1.26 -35.90
C ILE A 114 -35.47 2.57 -36.28
N GLU A 115 -35.81 2.73 -37.56
CA GLU A 115 -36.72 3.79 -38.00
C GLU A 115 -38.15 3.48 -37.52
N GLY A 116 -38.67 4.34 -36.65
CA GLY A 116 -40.08 4.31 -36.24
C GLY A 116 -40.98 4.79 -37.38
N THR A 117 -42.00 3.99 -37.71
CA THR A 117 -43.16 4.40 -38.53
C THR A 117 -44.20 5.12 -37.68
#